data_AF-A0A1C0TZ96-F1
#
_entry.id   AF-A0A1C0TZ96-F1
#
_cell.length_a   1.000
_cell.length_b   1.000
_cell.length_c   1.000
_cell.angle_alpha   90.00
_cell.angle_beta   90.00
_cell.angle_gamma   90.00
#
_symmetry.space_group_name_H-M   'P 1'
#
loop_
_entity.id
_entity.type
_entity.pdbx_description
1 polymer ?
#
loop_
_entity_poly.entity_id
_entity_poly.type
_entity_poly.pdbx_seq_one_letter_code
_entity_poly.pdbx_strand_id
1 'polypeptide(L)'
;MKIWIVGTPGSGKSSLAAEICFSNNFIHIELDGLVWGSEWRRRSPDEILHLYNMLTSKSGNWVCDGNYYELEESLINDSDILIWIKTPLYKTFHRVLFRSLIRIVKKTSLWNGNVESFRTLFKYDGMLWYTLFGHRSIVKQIERVYQTFPKTKFVI
;
A
#
# COMPACT_ATOMS: atom_id res chain seq x y z
N MET A 1 13.96 -3.60 13.50
CA MET A 1 12.51 -3.87 13.45
C MET A 1 11.96 -3.33 12.15
N LYS A 2 11.60 -4.24 11.26
CA LYS A 2 11.10 -3.98 9.92
C LYS A 2 9.68 -4.54 9.81
N ILE A 3 8.71 -3.67 9.56
CA ILE A 3 7.28 -4.03 9.61
C ILE A 3 6.68 -3.87 8.22
N TRP A 4 6.01 -4.90 7.74
CA TRP A 4 5.24 -4.85 6.50
C TRP A 4 3.75 -4.91 6.79
N ILE A 5 3.00 -3.91 6.31
CA ILE A 5 1.56 -3.79 6.52
C ILE A 5 0.83 -4.03 5.19
N VAL A 6 -0.01 -5.06 5.17
CA VAL A 6 -0.82 -5.49 4.03
C VAL A 6 -2.32 -5.34 4.30
N GLY A 7 -3.09 -5.22 3.23
CA GLY A 7 -4.52 -4.93 3.33
C GLY A 7 -5.06 -4.31 2.04
N THR A 8 -6.36 -4.39 1.83
CA THR A 8 -7.03 -3.82 0.66
C THR A 8 -6.94 -2.28 0.62
N PRO A 9 -7.16 -1.63 -0.54
CA PRO A 9 -7.28 -0.18 -0.61
C PRO A 9 -8.33 0.33 0.40
N GLY A 10 -7.99 1.37 1.17
CA GLY A 10 -8.90 1.90 2.20
C GLY A 10 -9.05 1.06 3.47
N SER A 11 -8.27 -0.01 3.66
CA SER A 11 -8.29 -0.79 4.92
C SER A 11 -7.74 0.00 6.11
N GLY A 12 -6.86 0.98 5.87
CA GLY A 12 -6.23 1.81 6.91
C GLY A 12 -4.73 1.58 7.08
N LYS A 13 -4.07 0.85 6.16
CA LYS A 13 -2.63 0.55 6.23
C LYS A 13 -1.77 1.79 6.46
N SER A 14 -1.92 2.81 5.63
CA SER A 14 -1.10 4.01 5.69
C SER A 14 -1.34 4.81 6.98
N SER A 15 -2.53 4.72 7.57
CA SER A 15 -2.82 5.32 8.89
C SER A 15 -2.09 4.58 10.00
N LEU A 16 -2.16 3.25 10.02
CA LEU A 16 -1.44 2.43 11.01
C LEU A 16 0.08 2.58 10.84
N ALA A 17 0.56 2.61 9.60
CA ALA A 17 1.97 2.82 9.29
C ALA A 17 2.46 4.17 9.82
N ALA A 18 1.71 5.25 9.57
CA ALA A 18 2.04 6.58 10.07
C ALA A 18 2.07 6.62 11.61
N GLU A 19 1.11 5.97 12.28
CA GLU A 19 1.05 5.90 13.75
C GLU A 19 2.25 5.16 14.36
N ILE A 20 2.61 4.00 13.79
CA ILE A 20 3.77 3.22 14.23
C ILE A 20 5.05 4.01 14.01
N CYS A 21 5.21 4.63 12.83
CA CYS A 21 6.38 5.43 12.50
C CYS A 21 6.53 6.63 13.42
N PHE A 22 5.44 7.37 13.67
CA PHE A 22 5.44 8.51 14.59
C PHE A 22 5.84 8.10 16.00
N SER A 23 5.27 7.01 16.51
CA SER A 23 5.50 6.57 17.90
C SER A 23 6.89 5.99 18.15
N ASN A 24 7.56 5.47 17.10
CA ASN A 24 8.84 4.75 17.22
C ASN A 24 10.02 5.41 16.48
N ASN A 25 9.79 6.57 15.86
CA ASN A 25 10.75 7.24 14.98
C ASN A 25 11.27 6.32 13.85
N PHE A 26 10.36 5.58 13.21
CA PHE A 26 10.69 4.71 12.07
C PHE A 26 10.47 5.43 10.75
N ILE A 27 11.19 4.99 9.73
CA ILE A 27 10.99 5.48 8.37
C ILE A 27 9.74 4.82 7.79
N HIS A 28 8.84 5.65 7.27
CA HIS A 28 7.64 5.19 6.57
C HIS A 28 7.91 5.06 5.07
N ILE A 29 7.75 3.86 4.52
CA ILE A 29 7.89 3.56 3.10
C ILE A 29 6.49 3.22 2.54
N GLU A 30 5.86 4.18 1.87
CA GLU A 30 4.60 3.94 1.16
C GLU A 30 4.91 3.37 -0.23
N LEU A 31 4.59 2.08 -0.47
CA LEU A 31 4.95 1.40 -1.72
C LEU A 31 4.29 2.03 -2.94
N ASP A 32 3.12 2.63 -2.77
CA ASP A 32 2.44 3.35 -3.85
C ASP A 32 3.34 4.47 -4.43
N GLY A 33 4.16 5.12 -3.59
CA GLY A 33 5.12 6.14 -4.01
C GLY A 33 6.28 5.60 -4.86
N LEU A 34 6.64 4.33 -4.66
CA LEU A 34 7.68 3.63 -5.42
C LEU A 34 7.14 3.10 -6.75
N VAL A 35 5.89 2.64 -6.76
CA VAL A 35 5.31 1.98 -7.93
C VAL A 35 4.75 2.98 -8.94
N TRP A 36 4.11 4.06 -8.49
CA TRP A 36 3.45 5.00 -9.39
C TRP A 36 4.31 6.24 -9.62
N GLY A 37 4.87 6.36 -10.81
CA GLY A 37 5.53 7.56 -11.32
C GLY A 37 4.54 8.66 -11.74
N SER A 38 5.05 9.69 -12.42
CA SER A 38 4.23 10.78 -12.95
C SER A 38 3.16 10.27 -13.92
N GLU A 39 2.05 10.99 -14.00
CA GLU A 39 0.88 10.65 -14.83
C GLU A 39 0.32 9.25 -14.55
N TRP A 40 0.42 8.79 -13.30
CA TRP A 40 0.01 7.45 -12.88
C TRP A 40 0.70 6.31 -13.66
N ARG A 41 1.90 6.56 -14.21
CA ARG A 41 2.66 5.54 -14.92
C ARG A 41 3.29 4.57 -13.93
N ARG A 42 2.98 3.27 -14.05
CA ARG A 42 3.67 2.23 -13.27
C ARG A 42 5.13 2.17 -13.69
N ARG A 43 6.04 2.22 -12.71
CA ARG A 43 7.49 2.02 -12.90
C ARG A 43 7.79 0.57 -13.28
N SER A 44 8.95 0.32 -13.88
CA SER A 44 9.38 -1.05 -14.20
C SER A 44 9.70 -1.83 -12.91
N PRO A 45 9.62 -3.17 -12.92
CA PRO A 45 10.02 -3.98 -11.76
C PRO A 45 11.43 -3.67 -11.25
N ASP A 46 12.40 -3.47 -12.16
CA ASP A 46 13.78 -3.14 -11.79
C ASP A 46 13.90 -1.77 -11.11
N GLU A 47 13.16 -0.76 -11.60
CA GLU A 47 13.10 0.57 -10.98
C GLU A 47 12.48 0.50 -9.58
N ILE A 48 11.38 -0.24 -9.43
CA ILE A 48 10.68 -0.42 -8.14
C ILE A 48 11.63 -1.07 -7.13
N LEU A 49 12.30 -2.16 -7.52
CA LEU A 49 13.24 -2.88 -6.68
C LEU A 49 14.45 -2.01 -6.31
N HIS A 50 15.00 -1.26 -7.27
CA HIS A 50 16.10 -0.34 -7.02
C HIS A 50 15.74 0.73 -5.99
N LEU A 51 14.57 1.37 -6.13
CA LEU A 51 14.09 2.38 -5.19
C LEU A 51 13.83 1.81 -3.80
N TYR A 52 13.22 0.63 -3.72
CA TYR A 52 13.01 -0.09 -2.46
C TYR A 52 14.35 -0.35 -1.75
N ASN A 53 15.32 -0.94 -2.43
CA ASN A 53 16.64 -1.24 -1.88
C ASN A 53 17.38 0.02 -1.42
N MET A 54 17.23 1.13 -2.14
CA MET A 54 17.84 2.41 -1.75
C MET A 54 17.26 2.93 -0.42
N LEU A 55 15.96 2.77 -0.18
CA LEU A 55 15.30 3.24 1.05
C LEU A 55 15.57 2.31 2.23
N THR A 56 15.56 1.00 2.00
CA THR A 56 15.77 0.01 3.07
C THR A 56 17.23 -0.11 3.48
N SER A 57 18.19 0.05 2.57
CA SER A 57 19.63 0.02 2.89
C SER A 57 20.07 1.17 3.81
N LYS A 58 19.40 2.32 3.75
CA LYS A 58 19.69 3.49 4.59
C LYS A 58 19.08 3.40 6.00
N SER A 59 18.27 2.38 6.27
CA SER A 59 17.33 2.39 7.40
C SER A 59 17.35 1.08 8.18
N GLY A 60 17.78 1.12 9.46
CA GLY A 60 17.75 -0.06 10.33
C GLY A 60 16.32 -0.47 10.75
N ASN A 61 15.41 0.50 10.87
CA ASN A 61 14.01 0.30 11.24
C ASN A 61 13.08 1.04 10.30
N TRP A 62 12.06 0.35 9.78
CA TRP A 62 11.10 0.93 8.85
C TRP A 62 9.73 0.25 8.95
N VAL A 63 8.71 0.96 8.50
CA VAL A 63 7.38 0.42 8.25
C VAL A 63 7.06 0.62 6.78
N CYS A 64 6.71 -0.47 6.12
CA CYS A 64 6.34 -0.48 4.71
C CYS A 64 4.85 -0.79 4.57
N ASP A 65 4.10 0.00 3.82
CA ASP A 65 2.68 -0.28 3.55
C ASP A 65 2.37 -0.45 2.06
N GLY A 66 1.62 -1.50 1.74
CA GLY A 66 1.27 -1.87 0.37
C GLY A 66 1.44 -3.38 0.12
N ASN A 67 0.96 -3.85 -1.03
CA ASN A 67 0.99 -5.28 -1.38
C ASN A 67 1.25 -5.46 -2.89
N TYR A 68 2.47 -5.11 -3.31
CA TYR A 68 2.92 -5.20 -4.69
C TYR A 68 3.71 -6.50 -4.92
N TYR A 69 3.36 -7.23 -5.97
CA TYR A 69 3.96 -8.54 -6.24
C TYR A 69 5.46 -8.40 -6.57
N GLU A 70 5.86 -7.28 -7.18
CA GLU A 70 7.24 -6.99 -7.55
C GLU A 70 8.20 -6.95 -6.35
N LEU A 71 7.67 -6.63 -5.16
CA LEU A 71 8.44 -6.51 -3.93
C LEU A 71 8.12 -7.62 -2.93
N GLU A 72 7.23 -8.56 -3.26
CA GLU A 72 6.73 -9.57 -2.32
C GLU A 72 7.87 -10.42 -1.75
N GLU A 73 8.76 -10.94 -2.60
CA GLU A 73 9.89 -11.76 -2.17
C GLU A 73 10.86 -10.98 -1.27
N SER A 74 11.23 -9.75 -1.68
CA SER A 74 12.09 -8.88 -0.88
C SER A 74 11.46 -8.54 0.47
N LEU A 75 10.17 -8.21 0.50
CA LEU A 75 9.46 -7.89 1.74
C LEU A 75 9.30 -9.09 2.66
N ILE A 76 9.10 -10.30 2.13
CA ILE A 76 9.08 -11.54 2.93
C ILE A 76 10.43 -11.75 3.61
N ASN A 77 11.52 -11.55 2.88
CA ASN A 77 12.88 -11.77 3.40
C ASN A 77 13.30 -10.68 4.38
N ASP A 78 13.02 -9.42 4.06
CA ASP A 78 13.51 -8.27 4.81
C ASP A 78 12.69 -7.95 6.05
N SER A 79 11.37 -8.17 6.02
CA SER A 79 10.49 -7.78 7.14
C SER A 79 10.63 -8.73 8.31
N ASP A 80 10.60 -8.22 9.54
CA ASP A 80 10.55 -9.01 10.77
C ASP A 80 9.10 -9.37 11.14
N ILE A 81 8.16 -8.46 10.84
CA ILE A 81 6.76 -8.54 11.21
C ILE A 81 5.87 -8.28 9.99
N LEU A 82 4.86 -9.12 9.79
CA LEU A 82 3.76 -8.90 8.86
C LEU A 82 2.47 -8.52 9.62
N ILE A 83 1.84 -7.41 9.27
CA ILE A 83 0.53 -7.02 9.81
C ILE A 83 -0.49 -7.01 8.68
N TRP A 84 -1.51 -7.84 8.77
CA TRP A 84 -2.64 -7.83 7.85
C TRP A 84 -3.84 -7.11 8.44
N ILE A 85 -4.25 -5.99 7.85
CA ILE A 85 -5.50 -5.30 8.18
C ILE A 85 -6.65 -5.88 7.35
N LYS A 86 -7.52 -6.65 7.98
CA LYS A 86 -8.64 -7.34 7.34
C LYS A 86 -9.93 -6.53 7.46
N THR A 87 -10.17 -5.67 6.47
CA THR A 87 -11.35 -4.80 6.44
C THR A 87 -12.42 -5.31 5.45
N PRO A 88 -13.71 -5.39 5.84
CA PRO A 88 -14.77 -5.80 4.94
C PRO A 88 -15.00 -4.77 3.82
N LEU A 89 -15.43 -5.26 2.65
CA LEU A 89 -15.55 -4.49 1.41
C LEU A 89 -16.38 -3.20 1.55
N TYR A 90 -17.52 -3.26 2.25
CA TYR A 90 -18.38 -2.07 2.39
C TYR A 90 -17.65 -0.92 3.11
N LYS A 91 -16.81 -1.22 4.11
CA LYS A 91 -16.00 -0.22 4.82
C LYS A 91 -14.90 0.33 3.93
N THR A 92 -14.17 -0.55 3.22
CA THR A 92 -13.07 -0.12 2.34
C THR A 92 -13.59 0.72 1.20
N PHE A 93 -14.68 0.30 0.57
CA PHE A 93 -15.32 1.01 -0.53
C PHE A 93 -15.79 2.40 -0.10
N HIS A 94 -16.52 2.50 1.03
CA HIS A 94 -16.93 3.78 1.59
C HIS A 94 -15.72 4.69 1.85
N ARG A 95 -14.69 4.19 2.55
CA ARG A 95 -13.48 4.97 2.85
C ARG A 95 -12.76 5.46 1.59
N VAL A 96 -12.60 4.61 0.58
CA VAL A 96 -11.96 4.98 -0.69
C VAL A 96 -12.78 6.05 -1.41
N LEU A 97 -14.11 5.87 -1.51
CA LEU A 97 -15.00 6.83 -2.16
C LEU A 97 -14.90 8.22 -1.54
N PHE A 98 -15.12 8.35 -0.22
CA PHE A 98 -15.08 9.66 0.44
C PHE A 98 -13.69 10.29 0.39
N ARG A 99 -12.64 9.49 0.60
CA ARG A 99 -11.25 9.98 0.52
C ARG A 99 -10.92 10.53 -0.87
N SER A 100 -11.25 9.79 -1.93
CA SER A 100 -10.95 10.22 -3.29
C SER A 100 -11.78 11.44 -3.70
N LEU A 101 -13.06 11.53 -3.28
CA LEU A 101 -13.86 12.75 -3.49
C LEU A 101 -13.21 13.98 -2.84
N ILE A 102 -12.74 13.87 -1.59
CA ILE A 102 -12.05 14.97 -0.89
C ILE A 102 -10.76 15.35 -1.63
N ARG A 103 -9.95 14.38 -2.06
CA ARG A 103 -8.69 14.62 -2.77
C ARG A 103 -8.90 15.28 -4.13
N ILE A 104 -9.93 14.90 -4.86
CA ILE A 104 -10.30 15.53 -6.14
C ILE A 104 -10.69 17.00 -5.91
N VAL A 105 -11.57 17.28 -4.94
CA VAL A 105 -12.01 18.65 -4.63
C VAL A 105 -10.84 19.52 -4.17
N LYS A 106 -9.95 18.97 -3.34
CA LYS A 106 -8.76 19.67 -2.85
C LYS A 106 -7.59 19.70 -3.83
N LYS A 107 -7.71 19.06 -5.00
CA LYS A 107 -6.60 18.83 -5.95
C LYS A 107 -5.32 18.36 -5.24
N THR A 108 -5.47 17.41 -4.32
CA THR A 108 -4.36 16.90 -3.53
C THR A 108 -3.35 16.22 -4.45
N SER A 109 -2.11 16.71 -4.41
CA SER A 109 -0.99 16.05 -5.08
C SER A 109 -0.67 14.75 -4.35
N LEU A 110 -0.76 13.65 -5.09
CA LEU A 110 -0.33 12.30 -4.72
C LEU A 110 0.97 12.00 -5.46
N TRP A 111 1.71 11.01 -4.96
CA TRP A 111 2.95 10.45 -5.49
C TRP A 111 3.39 11.00 -6.86
N ASN A 112 4.54 11.67 -6.91
CA ASN A 112 5.12 12.20 -8.15
C ASN A 112 4.22 13.22 -8.89
N GLY A 113 3.44 14.03 -8.16
CA GLY A 113 2.67 15.15 -8.71
C GLY A 113 1.29 14.78 -9.27
N ASN A 114 0.87 13.54 -9.08
CA ASN A 114 -0.38 13.01 -9.59
C ASN A 114 -1.59 13.61 -8.88
N VAL A 115 -2.69 13.83 -9.59
CA VAL A 115 -3.94 14.31 -8.99
C VAL A 115 -5.07 13.37 -9.41
N GLU A 116 -5.92 13.00 -8.45
CA GLU A 116 -7.13 12.23 -8.74
C GLU A 116 -8.14 13.12 -9.48
N SER A 117 -8.86 12.55 -10.44
CA SER A 117 -9.97 13.21 -11.12
C SER A 117 -11.25 12.38 -11.01
N PHE A 118 -12.42 13.01 -11.13
CA PHE A 118 -13.70 12.28 -11.21
C PHE A 118 -13.69 11.25 -12.34
N ARG A 119 -13.12 11.62 -13.50
CA ARG A 119 -12.99 10.73 -14.64
C ARG A 119 -12.17 9.47 -14.29
N THR A 120 -11.01 9.62 -13.67
CA THR A 120 -10.14 8.49 -13.30
C THR A 120 -10.71 7.67 -12.14
N LEU A 121 -11.52 8.27 -11.26
CA LEU A 121 -12.13 7.58 -10.13
C LEU A 121 -13.22 6.60 -10.58
N PHE A 122 -14.07 7.00 -11.53
CA PHE A 122 -15.21 6.23 -12.03
C PHE A 122 -14.93 5.46 -13.34
N LYS A 123 -13.73 5.57 -13.91
CA LYS A 123 -13.34 4.82 -15.11
C LYS A 123 -13.35 3.30 -14.83
N TYR A 124 -13.64 2.53 -15.88
CA TYR A 124 -13.48 1.08 -15.91
C TYR A 124 -11.98 0.74 -15.88
N ASP A 125 -11.43 0.53 -14.68
CA ASP A 125 -9.99 0.39 -14.30
C ASP A 125 -9.57 1.35 -13.16
N GLY A 126 -10.44 2.27 -12.75
CA GLY A 126 -10.18 3.23 -11.69
C GLY A 126 -10.16 2.64 -10.28
N MET A 127 -9.73 3.44 -9.30
CA MET A 127 -9.56 3.03 -7.90
C MET A 127 -10.85 2.45 -7.28
N LEU A 128 -12.03 2.96 -7.62
CA LEU A 128 -13.30 2.39 -7.13
C LEU A 128 -13.61 1.03 -7.74
N TRP A 129 -13.42 0.90 -9.05
CA TRP A 129 -13.62 -0.36 -9.76
C TRP A 129 -12.67 -1.43 -9.22
N TYR A 130 -11.38 -1.07 -9.07
CA TYR A 130 -10.36 -1.93 -8.47
C TYR A 130 -10.71 -2.34 -7.04
N THR A 131 -11.18 -1.41 -6.20
CA THR A 131 -11.60 -1.71 -4.83
C THR A 131 -12.81 -2.64 -4.80
N LEU A 132 -13.80 -2.44 -5.65
CA LEU A 132 -15.05 -3.20 -5.64
C LEU A 132 -14.87 -4.62 -6.19
N PHE A 133 -14.30 -4.74 -7.39
CA PHE A 133 -14.18 -6.03 -8.08
C PHE A 133 -12.89 -6.77 -7.72
N GLY A 134 -11.84 -6.06 -7.30
CA GLY A 134 -10.57 -6.65 -6.91
C GLY A 134 -10.50 -7.14 -5.47
N HIS A 135 -11.43 -6.74 -4.58
CA HIS A 135 -11.34 -7.02 -3.13
C HIS A 135 -11.08 -8.50 -2.81
N ARG A 136 -11.89 -9.41 -3.36
CA ARG A 136 -11.75 -10.84 -3.11
C ARG A 136 -10.40 -11.39 -3.59
N SER A 137 -9.93 -10.93 -4.75
CA SER A 137 -8.65 -11.35 -5.33
C SER A 137 -7.46 -10.84 -4.51
N ILE A 138 -7.51 -9.58 -4.08
CA ILE A 138 -6.49 -8.98 -3.20
C ILE A 138 -6.46 -9.70 -1.85
N VAL A 139 -7.62 -9.98 -1.25
CA VAL A 139 -7.72 -10.75 0.00
C VAL A 139 -7.08 -12.12 -0.14
N LYS A 140 -7.35 -12.85 -1.23
CA LYS A 140 -6.72 -14.15 -1.49
C LYS A 140 -5.19 -14.04 -1.66
N GLN A 141 -4.72 -13.01 -2.36
CA GLN A 141 -3.29 -12.77 -2.51
C GLN A 141 -2.62 -12.52 -1.15
N ILE A 142 -3.22 -11.66 -0.31
CA ILE A 142 -2.70 -11.38 1.03
C ILE A 142 -2.77 -12.62 1.91
N GLU A 143 -3.82 -13.42 1.80
CA GLU A 143 -3.94 -14.68 2.54
C GLU A 143 -2.82 -15.65 2.18
N ARG A 144 -2.47 -15.76 0.89
CA ARG A 144 -1.30 -16.53 0.44
C ARG A 144 -0.02 -16.03 1.11
N VAL A 145 0.24 -14.73 1.02
CA VAL A 145 1.42 -14.09 1.65
C VAL A 145 1.45 -14.35 3.15
N TYR A 146 0.31 -14.18 3.82
CA TYR A 146 0.20 -14.40 5.26
C TYR A 146 0.49 -15.86 5.65
N GLN A 147 0.05 -16.82 4.84
CA GLN A 147 0.32 -18.24 5.06
C GLN A 147 1.81 -18.57 4.86
N THR A 148 2.45 -17.99 3.83
CA THR A 148 3.86 -18.26 3.50
C THR A 148 4.87 -17.42 4.30
N PHE A 149 4.44 -16.34 4.95
CA PHE A 149 5.33 -15.50 5.75
C PHE A 149 5.92 -16.27 6.94
N PRO A 150 7.26 -16.40 7.03
CA PRO A 150 7.91 -17.33 7.95
C PRO A 150 8.15 -16.76 9.36
N LYS A 151 8.08 -15.43 9.52
CA LYS A 151 8.35 -14.73 10.78
C LYS A 151 7.06 -14.31 11.49
N THR A 152 7.15 -13.37 12.43
CA THR A 152 6.02 -12.91 13.24
C THR A 152 4.93 -12.28 12.38
N LYS A 153 3.67 -12.67 12.61
CA LYS A 153 2.54 -12.16 11.85
C LYS A 153 1.30 -11.91 12.71
N PHE A 154 0.57 -10.85 12.37
CA PHE A 154 -0.64 -10.41 13.05
C PHE A 154 -1.76 -10.17 12.03
N VAL A 155 -3.00 -10.40 12.44
CA VAL A 155 -4.21 -10.01 11.70
C VAL A 155 -5.04 -9.12 12.61
N ILE A 156 -5.47 -7.98 12.09
CA ILE A 156 -6.26 -6.95 12.78
C ILE A 156 -7.51 -6.63 11.96
#